data_AF-A0A5T6M0C8-F1
#
_entry.id   AF-A0A5T6M0C8-F1
#
_cell.length_a   1.000
_cell.length_b   1.000
_cell.length_c   1.000
_cell.angle_alpha   90.00
_cell.angle_beta   90.00
_cell.angle_gamma   90.00
#
_symmetry.space_group_name_H-M   'P 1'
#
loop_
_entity.id
_entity.type
_entity.pdbx_description
1 polymer ?
#
loop_
_entity_poly.entity_id
_entity_poly.type
_entity_poly.pdbx_seq_one_letter_code
_entity_poly.pdbx_strand_id
1 'polypeptide(L)'
;MKIIEKIINAFLVVQHKKIQVKNITFLDNGQGMFSGMSFDADVSLEFMYESAKAYSSCFCDIPFPGFEDANLEEITKFQLDALKQRKNHSFIVNHLRFPIVLREGCKIERGEVYSISNCTYNKERLQYLFSQDIYGKLYNSLEKELSSFFSFINVEVHELLKDAVCFALKILNKISLDTPERLIKAFNYRDWYCSYDVELFRKGLPGHILEELIAPDILLSDLNGCRKILRNAKRFLNGHTKTNCVYIKYEWWLGPVDTSHSAKLMSDKEI
;
A
#
# COMPACT_ATOMS: atom_id res chain seq x y z
N MET A 1 3.57 9.24 4.70
CA MET A 1 4.11 8.14 5.54
C MET A 1 4.73 7.10 4.62
N LYS A 2 6.04 7.18 4.37
CA LYS A 2 6.72 6.23 3.45
C LYS A 2 6.63 4.80 3.96
N ILE A 3 6.65 4.58 5.28
CA ILE A 3 6.49 3.25 5.90
C ILE A 3 5.34 2.41 5.31
N ILE A 4 4.15 2.99 5.05
CA ILE A 4 3.00 2.25 4.50
C ILE A 4 3.26 1.85 3.04
N GLU A 5 3.77 2.77 2.23
CA GLU A 5 4.14 2.51 0.85
C GLU A 5 5.17 1.38 0.75
N LYS A 6 6.18 1.41 1.64
CA LYS A 6 7.20 0.36 1.73
C LYS A 6 6.61 -0.99 2.13
N ILE A 7 5.66 -1.03 3.07
CA ILE A 7 4.98 -2.27 3.48
C ILE A 7 4.17 -2.86 2.33
N ILE A 8 3.38 -2.04 1.62
CA ILE A 8 2.57 -2.52 0.48
C ILE A 8 3.47 -3.02 -0.65
N ASN A 9 4.52 -2.27 -1.00
CA ASN A 9 5.48 -2.71 -2.01
C ASN A 9 6.23 -3.99 -1.58
N ALA A 10 6.57 -4.15 -0.30
CA ALA A 10 7.15 -5.39 0.21
C ALA A 10 6.19 -6.59 0.06
N PHE A 11 4.89 -6.41 0.26
CA PHE A 11 3.89 -7.45 -0.03
C PHE A 11 3.92 -7.89 -1.49
N LEU A 12 3.90 -6.93 -2.41
CA LEU A 12 3.90 -7.20 -3.85
C LEU A 12 5.17 -7.93 -4.29
N VAL A 13 6.33 -7.50 -3.81
CA VAL A 13 7.60 -8.18 -4.09
C VAL A 13 7.61 -9.62 -3.56
N VAL A 14 7.09 -9.85 -2.34
CA VAL A 14 7.00 -11.20 -1.75
C VAL A 14 6.07 -12.12 -2.53
N GLN A 15 5.01 -11.57 -3.13
CA GLN A 15 4.08 -12.29 -3.99
C GLN A 15 4.56 -12.38 -5.46
N HIS A 16 5.78 -11.91 -5.75
CA HIS A 16 6.34 -11.86 -7.10
C HIS A 16 5.47 -11.05 -8.09
N LYS A 17 4.73 -10.05 -7.60
CA LYS A 17 3.87 -9.19 -8.40
C LYS A 17 4.67 -7.96 -8.86
N LYS A 18 4.75 -7.78 -10.18
CA LYS A 18 5.46 -6.65 -10.82
C LYS A 18 4.56 -5.42 -10.89
N ILE A 19 4.13 -4.98 -9.71
CA ILE A 19 3.29 -3.80 -9.49
C ILE A 19 4.02 -2.93 -8.47
N GLN A 20 4.06 -1.62 -8.71
CA GLN A 20 4.64 -0.66 -7.76
C GLN A 20 3.59 0.34 -7.32
N VAL A 21 3.38 0.46 -6.02
CA VAL A 21 2.44 1.42 -5.43
C VAL A 21 3.18 2.70 -5.04
N LYS A 22 2.59 3.86 -5.38
CA LYS A 22 3.10 5.20 -5.11
C LYS A 22 1.97 6.15 -4.72
N ASN A 23 2.32 7.33 -4.22
CA ASN A 23 1.40 8.45 -3.98
C ASN A 23 0.22 8.07 -3.07
N ILE A 24 0.50 7.40 -1.95
CA ILE A 24 -0.54 6.96 -1.03
C ILE A 24 -1.14 8.16 -0.28
N THR A 25 -2.46 8.29 -0.38
CA THR A 25 -3.28 9.17 0.45
C THR A 25 -4.25 8.34 1.29
N PHE A 26 -4.48 8.75 2.54
CA PHE A 26 -5.30 8.00 3.48
C PHE A 26 -6.72 8.55 3.55
N LEU A 27 -7.68 7.66 3.75
CA LEU A 27 -9.09 7.98 3.93
C LEU A 27 -9.46 7.79 5.42
N ASP A 28 -9.79 8.89 6.08
CA ASP A 28 -10.26 8.91 7.47
C ASP A 28 -11.78 8.69 7.52
N ASN A 29 -12.26 7.95 8.52
CA ASN A 29 -13.68 7.77 8.80
C ASN A 29 -14.28 8.86 9.71
N GLY A 30 -13.49 9.88 10.09
CA GLY A 30 -13.91 10.98 10.96
C GLY A 30 -13.88 10.64 12.45
N GLN A 31 -13.45 9.42 12.82
CA GLN A 31 -13.30 8.96 14.20
C GLN A 31 -11.82 8.91 14.63
N GLY A 32 -10.93 9.53 13.86
CA GLY A 32 -9.49 9.49 14.09
C GLY A 32 -8.84 8.15 13.71
N MET A 33 -9.53 7.35 12.87
CA MET A 33 -9.06 6.05 12.40
C MET A 33 -9.15 5.99 10.88
N PHE A 34 -8.13 5.41 10.26
CA PHE A 34 -8.07 5.24 8.83
C PHE A 34 -8.85 4.00 8.41
N SER A 35 -9.73 4.18 7.42
CA SER A 35 -10.63 3.15 6.91
C SER A 35 -10.34 2.79 5.45
N GLY A 36 -9.44 3.50 4.79
CA GLY A 36 -9.09 3.24 3.41
C GLY A 36 -7.86 4.00 2.95
N MET A 37 -7.44 3.72 1.73
CA MET A 37 -6.31 4.35 1.06
C MET A 37 -6.65 4.53 -0.42
N SER A 38 -6.16 5.62 -1.00
CA SER A 38 -6.08 5.79 -2.45
C SER A 38 -4.64 5.97 -2.86
N PHE A 39 -4.26 5.38 -3.99
CA PHE A 39 -2.88 5.35 -4.43
C PHE A 39 -2.78 5.02 -5.92
N ASP A 40 -1.60 5.26 -6.48
CA ASP A 40 -1.26 4.93 -7.85
C ASP A 40 -0.57 3.56 -7.89
N ALA A 41 -1.15 2.59 -8.61
CA ALA A 41 -0.51 1.30 -8.89
C ALA A 41 0.09 1.30 -10.31
N ASP A 42 1.42 1.41 -10.40
CA ASP A 42 2.15 1.25 -11.65
C ASP A 42 2.26 -0.26 -11.97
N VAL A 43 1.41 -0.74 -12.89
CA VAL A 43 1.33 -2.14 -13.32
C VAL A 43 2.22 -2.36 -14.53
N SER A 44 3.22 -3.23 -14.42
CA SER A 44 4.12 -3.53 -15.53
C SER A 44 3.41 -4.25 -16.68
N LEU A 45 3.88 -4.03 -17.91
CA LEU A 45 3.40 -4.80 -19.06
C LEU A 45 3.63 -6.30 -18.85
N GLU A 46 4.74 -6.70 -18.22
CA GLU A 46 5.03 -8.11 -17.92
C GLU A 46 3.94 -8.75 -17.07
N PHE A 47 3.45 -8.06 -16.04
CA PHE A 47 2.30 -8.53 -15.27
C PHE A 47 1.05 -8.67 -16.16
N MET A 48 0.81 -7.72 -17.07
CA MET A 48 -0.32 -7.83 -18.01
C MET A 48 -0.19 -9.05 -18.93
N TYR A 49 1.00 -9.36 -19.44
CA TYR A 49 1.20 -10.58 -20.23
C TYR A 49 0.89 -11.85 -19.43
N GLU A 50 1.29 -11.89 -18.16
CA GLU A 50 0.99 -13.02 -17.26
C GLU A 50 -0.53 -13.13 -17.01
N SER A 51 -1.22 -12.00 -16.86
CA SER A 51 -2.67 -11.91 -16.67
C SER A 51 -3.50 -12.24 -17.92
N ALA A 52 -2.93 -12.18 -19.13
CA ALA A 52 -3.67 -12.44 -20.38
C ALA A 52 -4.29 -13.84 -20.43
N LYS A 53 -3.60 -14.84 -19.86
CA LYS A 53 -4.12 -16.21 -19.77
C LYS A 53 -5.32 -16.30 -18.82
N ALA A 54 -5.21 -15.65 -17.66
CA ALA A 54 -6.29 -15.60 -16.68
C ALA A 54 -7.51 -14.88 -17.26
N TYR A 55 -7.29 -13.76 -17.96
CA TYR A 55 -8.34 -13.04 -18.68
C TYR A 55 -9.07 -13.93 -19.70
N SER A 56 -8.33 -14.63 -20.57
CA SER A 56 -8.92 -15.53 -21.56
C SER A 56 -9.80 -16.61 -20.90
N SER A 57 -9.33 -17.20 -19.80
CA SER A 57 -10.07 -18.25 -19.09
C SER A 57 -11.42 -17.80 -18.54
N CYS A 58 -11.61 -16.51 -18.25
CA CYS A 58 -12.90 -15.97 -17.80
C CYS A 58 -14.00 -16.02 -18.88
N PHE A 59 -13.65 -16.18 -20.15
CA PHE A 59 -14.59 -16.23 -21.27
C PHE A 59 -14.74 -17.62 -21.88
N CYS A 60 -13.86 -18.57 -21.52
CA CYS A 60 -13.92 -19.95 -22.02
C CYS A 60 -15.13 -20.74 -21.51
N ASP A 61 -15.73 -20.34 -20.38
CA ASP A 61 -16.92 -20.99 -19.81
C ASP A 61 -18.24 -20.50 -20.44
N ILE A 62 -18.20 -19.60 -21.42
CA ILE A 62 -19.40 -19.04 -22.05
C ILE A 62 -19.80 -19.94 -23.23
N PRO A 63 -20.98 -20.60 -23.20
CA PRO A 63 -21.36 -21.63 -24.17
C PRO A 63 -21.96 -20.99 -25.43
N PHE A 64 -21.23 -20.07 -26.07
CA PHE A 64 -21.63 -19.52 -27.36
C PHE A 64 -20.79 -20.15 -28.49
N PRO A 65 -21.43 -20.89 -29.41
CA PRO A 65 -20.74 -21.41 -30.58
C PRO A 65 -20.24 -20.24 -31.44
N GLY A 66 -18.93 -20.16 -31.65
CA GLY A 66 -18.26 -19.07 -32.37
C GLY A 66 -17.14 -18.34 -31.59
N PHE A 67 -17.03 -18.55 -30.28
CA PHE A 67 -15.88 -18.09 -29.46
C PHE A 67 -14.80 -19.16 -29.26
N GLU A 68 -15.07 -20.40 -29.68
CA GLU A 68 -14.15 -21.55 -29.53
C GLU A 68 -12.83 -21.37 -30.32
N ASP A 69 -12.83 -20.52 -31.36
CA ASP A 69 -11.67 -20.30 -32.24
C ASP A 69 -10.93 -18.96 -32.01
N ALA A 70 -11.48 -18.05 -31.20
CA ALA A 70 -10.85 -16.76 -30.93
C ALA A 70 -9.92 -16.89 -29.72
N ASN A 71 -8.63 -17.09 -29.96
CA ASN A 71 -7.63 -17.12 -28.89
C ASN A 71 -7.44 -15.71 -28.30
N LEU A 72 -8.32 -15.31 -27.38
CA LEU A 72 -8.33 -14.01 -26.71
C LEU A 72 -6.99 -13.72 -26.03
N GLU A 73 -6.30 -14.75 -25.54
CA GLU A 73 -4.94 -14.63 -25.03
C GLU A 73 -3.97 -14.13 -26.11
N GLU A 74 -3.96 -14.74 -27.29
CA GLU A 74 -3.10 -14.33 -28.42
C GLU A 74 -3.45 -12.92 -28.91
N ILE A 75 -4.73 -12.59 -29.03
CA ILE A 75 -5.17 -11.24 -29.43
C ILE A 75 -4.69 -10.20 -28.42
N THR A 76 -4.89 -10.47 -27.12
CA THR A 76 -4.44 -9.56 -26.05
C THR A 76 -2.93 -9.40 -26.07
N LYS A 77 -2.18 -10.50 -26.20
CA LYS A 77 -0.72 -10.49 -26.26
C LYS A 77 -0.21 -9.75 -27.49
N PHE A 78 -0.84 -9.91 -28.65
CA PHE A 78 -0.50 -9.19 -29.86
C PHE A 78 -0.62 -7.67 -29.68
N GLN A 79 -1.68 -7.21 -29.03
CA GLN A 79 -1.88 -5.78 -28.73
C GLN A 79 -0.89 -5.26 -27.69
N LEU A 80 -0.57 -6.08 -26.67
CA LEU A 80 0.49 -5.75 -25.71
C LEU A 80 1.88 -5.70 -26.38
N ASP A 81 2.15 -6.58 -27.35
CA ASP A 81 3.40 -6.58 -28.13
C ASP A 81 3.50 -5.32 -28.98
N ALA A 82 2.41 -4.91 -29.61
CA ALA A 82 2.33 -3.63 -30.32
C ALA A 82 2.70 -2.48 -29.38
N LEU A 83 2.15 -2.44 -28.16
CA LEU A 83 2.48 -1.41 -27.16
C LEU A 83 3.94 -1.48 -26.69
N LYS A 84 4.48 -2.67 -26.45
CA LYS A 84 5.83 -2.90 -25.93
C LYS A 84 6.92 -2.57 -26.95
N GLN A 85 6.68 -2.86 -28.23
CA GLN A 85 7.63 -2.60 -29.31
C GLN A 85 7.62 -1.14 -29.78
N ARG A 86 6.55 -0.40 -29.47
CA ARG A 86 6.43 1.02 -29.77
C ARG A 86 7.44 1.84 -28.98
N LYS A 87 8.11 2.74 -29.68
CA LYS A 87 9.00 3.74 -29.11
C LYS A 87 8.81 5.07 -29.83
N ASN A 88 8.91 6.16 -29.09
CA ASN A 88 9.05 7.49 -29.68
C ASN A 88 10.37 8.09 -29.20
N HIS A 89 11.33 8.26 -30.10
CA HIS A 89 12.72 8.55 -29.73
C HIS A 89 13.26 7.52 -28.72
N SER A 90 13.71 7.96 -27.55
CA SER A 90 14.14 7.11 -26.43
C SER A 90 13.02 6.73 -25.45
N PHE A 91 11.80 7.20 -25.70
CA PHE A 91 10.66 6.97 -24.80
C PHE A 91 9.96 5.65 -25.10
N ILE A 92 9.76 4.85 -24.04
CA ILE A 92 9.03 3.58 -24.03
C ILE A 92 8.07 3.54 -22.84
N VAL A 93 7.03 2.72 -22.95
CA VAL A 93 6.06 2.48 -21.88
C VAL A 93 6.23 1.05 -21.39
N ASN A 94 6.71 0.89 -20.15
CA ASN A 94 6.92 -0.42 -19.53
C ASN A 94 5.87 -0.76 -18.45
N HIS A 95 5.06 0.23 -18.07
CA HIS A 95 3.98 0.10 -17.11
C HIS A 95 2.87 1.10 -17.43
N LEU A 96 1.65 0.78 -17.00
CA LEU A 96 0.52 1.71 -16.99
C LEU A 96 0.06 1.89 -15.54
N ARG A 97 -0.42 3.08 -15.22
CA ARG A 97 -0.86 3.45 -13.89
C ARG A 97 -2.35 3.20 -13.70
N PHE A 98 -2.71 2.48 -12.66
CA PHE A 98 -4.09 2.27 -12.24
C PHE A 98 -4.30 3.04 -10.94
N PRO A 99 -5.09 4.12 -10.93
CA PRO A 99 -5.51 4.76 -9.69
C PRO A 99 -6.46 3.82 -8.95
N ILE A 100 -6.09 3.44 -7.73
CA ILE A 100 -6.82 2.48 -6.91
C ILE A 100 -7.37 3.19 -5.69
N VAL A 101 -8.61 2.87 -5.32
CA VAL A 101 -9.22 3.28 -4.05
C VAL A 101 -9.72 2.05 -3.33
N LEU A 102 -9.13 1.74 -2.19
CA LEU A 102 -9.52 0.59 -1.37
C LEU A 102 -9.94 1.05 0.03
N ARG A 103 -11.12 0.60 0.46
CA ARG A 103 -11.63 0.78 1.82
C ARG A 103 -11.81 -0.57 2.50
N GLU A 104 -11.67 -0.58 3.80
CA GLU A 104 -11.90 -1.76 4.62
C GLU A 104 -13.35 -2.23 4.47
N GLY A 105 -13.53 -3.53 4.21
CA GLY A 105 -14.87 -4.13 4.03
C GLY A 105 -15.55 -3.85 2.69
N CYS A 106 -14.95 -3.08 1.77
CA CYS A 106 -15.54 -2.87 0.45
C CYS A 106 -15.56 -4.17 -0.38
N LYS A 107 -16.70 -4.41 -1.04
CA LYS A 107 -16.79 -5.37 -2.13
C LYS A 107 -16.36 -4.67 -3.41
N ILE A 108 -15.51 -5.33 -4.19
CA ILE A 108 -15.10 -4.82 -5.49
C ILE A 108 -16.23 -5.16 -6.46
N GLU A 109 -16.87 -4.13 -7.02
CA GLU A 109 -17.93 -4.32 -8.00
C GLU A 109 -17.30 -4.79 -9.32
N ARG A 110 -17.70 -5.98 -9.77
CA ARG A 110 -17.28 -6.51 -11.07
C ARG A 110 -18.23 -5.96 -12.13
N GLY A 111 -17.69 -5.27 -13.14
CA GLY A 111 -18.47 -4.80 -14.29
C GLY A 111 -18.36 -3.30 -14.58
N GLU A 112 -17.72 -2.51 -13.71
CA GLU A 112 -17.37 -1.13 -14.07
C GLU A 112 -16.32 -1.12 -15.19
N VAL A 113 -16.62 -0.40 -16.27
CA VAL A 113 -15.69 -0.22 -17.39
C VAL A 113 -14.62 0.77 -16.96
N TYR A 114 -13.39 0.29 -16.86
CA TYR A 114 -12.23 1.12 -16.60
C TYR A 114 -11.59 1.57 -17.92
N SER A 115 -11.53 2.88 -18.13
CA SER A 115 -10.76 3.48 -19.23
C SER A 115 -9.41 3.96 -18.72
N ILE A 116 -8.35 3.53 -19.41
CA ILE A 116 -6.98 3.98 -19.16
C ILE A 116 -6.81 5.49 -19.43
N SER A 117 -7.60 6.05 -20.36
CA SER A 117 -7.63 7.49 -20.65
C SER A 117 -8.11 8.35 -19.49
N ASN A 118 -8.83 7.79 -18.51
CA ASN A 118 -9.25 8.53 -17.32
C ASN A 118 -8.05 8.93 -16.45
N CYS A 119 -6.94 8.20 -16.55
CA CYS A 119 -5.69 8.55 -15.89
C CYS A 119 -4.88 9.51 -16.76
N THR A 120 -4.72 10.76 -16.32
CA THR A 120 -3.93 11.78 -17.04
C THR A 120 -2.50 11.32 -17.31
N TYR A 121 -1.87 10.65 -16.35
CA TYR A 121 -0.53 10.07 -16.49
C TYR A 121 -0.42 9.11 -17.67
N ASN A 122 -1.39 8.20 -17.82
CA ASN A 122 -1.37 7.26 -18.95
C ASN A 122 -1.69 7.97 -20.25
N LYS A 123 -2.71 8.83 -20.25
CA LYS A 123 -3.18 9.55 -21.42
C LYS A 123 -2.05 10.36 -22.07
N GLU A 124 -1.34 11.16 -21.30
CA GLU A 124 -0.23 11.99 -21.81
C GLU A 124 0.91 11.13 -22.38
N ARG A 125 1.29 10.07 -21.67
CA ARG A 125 2.38 9.17 -22.09
C ARG A 125 2.04 8.39 -23.35
N LEU A 126 0.82 7.87 -23.44
CA LEU A 126 0.36 7.15 -24.61
C LEU A 126 0.16 8.10 -25.80
N GLN A 127 -0.43 9.28 -25.61
CA GLN A 127 -0.53 10.30 -26.66
C GLN A 127 0.84 10.69 -27.21
N TYR A 128 1.83 10.88 -26.33
CA TYR A 128 3.20 11.12 -26.75
C TYR A 128 3.77 9.94 -27.54
N LEU A 129 3.58 8.70 -27.07
CA LEU A 129 4.05 7.49 -27.76
C LEU A 129 3.45 7.34 -29.17
N PHE A 130 2.19 7.72 -29.37
CA PHE A 130 1.45 7.62 -30.64
C PHE A 130 1.48 8.88 -31.51
N SER A 131 2.20 9.94 -31.10
CA SER A 131 2.25 11.24 -31.80
C SER A 131 2.86 11.19 -33.21
N GLN A 132 3.62 10.14 -33.54
CA GLN A 132 4.27 9.99 -34.85
C GLN A 132 3.35 9.42 -35.95
N ASP A 133 2.19 8.85 -35.59
CA ASP A 133 1.26 8.29 -36.58
C ASP A 133 0.08 9.23 -36.87
N ILE A 134 -0.48 9.07 -38.06
CA ILE A 134 -1.63 9.83 -38.59
C ILE A 134 -2.78 9.84 -37.56
N TYR A 135 -2.91 10.98 -36.86
CA TYR A 135 -4.07 11.41 -36.08
C TYR A 135 -4.70 10.36 -35.14
N GLY A 136 -4.09 10.03 -34.00
CA GLY A 136 -4.79 9.47 -32.81
C GLY A 136 -5.65 8.20 -32.97
N LYS A 137 -5.79 7.64 -34.18
CA LYS A 137 -6.68 6.53 -34.54
C LYS A 137 -6.17 5.24 -33.94
N LEU A 138 -4.86 5.04 -33.92
CA LEU A 138 -4.22 3.86 -33.35
C LEU A 138 -4.28 3.85 -31.82
N TYR A 139 -4.17 5.02 -31.17
CA TYR A 139 -4.42 5.16 -29.74
C TYR A 139 -5.87 4.77 -29.39
N ASN A 140 -6.84 5.35 -30.12
CA ASN A 140 -8.26 5.05 -29.92
C ASN A 140 -8.58 3.57 -30.23
N SER A 141 -7.90 2.95 -31.21
CA SER A 141 -8.05 1.52 -31.52
C SER A 141 -7.54 0.65 -30.38
N LEU A 142 -6.33 0.93 -29.88
CA LEU A 142 -5.71 0.17 -28.81
C LEU A 142 -6.50 0.30 -27.50
N GLU A 143 -6.95 1.50 -27.15
CA GLU A 143 -7.82 1.69 -25.99
C GLU A 143 -9.12 0.91 -26.13
N LYS A 144 -9.75 0.95 -27.31
CA LYS A 144 -11.00 0.21 -27.55
C LYS A 144 -10.79 -1.30 -27.47
N GLU A 145 -9.74 -1.82 -28.08
CA GLU A 145 -9.43 -3.25 -28.16
C GLU A 145 -8.99 -3.84 -26.82
N LEU A 146 -8.27 -3.08 -26.00
CA LEU A 146 -7.81 -3.52 -24.68
C LEU A 146 -8.71 -3.07 -23.51
N SER A 147 -9.79 -2.32 -23.77
CA SER A 147 -10.68 -1.76 -22.73
C SER A 147 -11.19 -2.82 -21.74
N SER A 148 -11.71 -3.94 -22.23
CA SER A 148 -12.19 -5.06 -21.41
C SER A 148 -11.05 -5.71 -20.61
N PHE A 149 -9.87 -5.83 -21.21
CA PHE A 149 -8.70 -6.39 -20.56
C PHE A 149 -8.15 -5.46 -19.47
N PHE A 150 -8.14 -4.15 -19.69
CA PHE A 150 -7.75 -3.18 -18.67
C PHE A 150 -8.74 -3.12 -17.51
N SER A 151 -10.04 -3.28 -17.79
CA SER A 151 -11.07 -3.43 -16.75
C SER A 151 -10.83 -4.69 -15.91
N PHE A 152 -10.47 -5.80 -16.55
CA PHE A 152 -10.06 -7.02 -15.86
C PHE A 152 -8.83 -6.80 -14.98
N ILE A 153 -7.75 -6.21 -15.51
CA ILE A 153 -6.53 -5.91 -14.73
C ILE A 153 -6.87 -5.01 -13.54
N ASN A 154 -7.72 -3.99 -13.75
CA ASN A 154 -8.12 -3.09 -12.67
C ASN A 154 -8.73 -3.88 -11.50
N VAL A 155 -9.68 -4.78 -11.77
CA VAL A 155 -10.28 -5.65 -10.75
C VAL A 155 -9.25 -6.59 -10.11
N GLU A 156 -8.38 -7.20 -10.91
CA GLU A 156 -7.33 -8.10 -10.42
C GLU A 156 -6.37 -7.39 -9.45
N VAL A 157 -5.95 -6.18 -9.80
CA VAL A 157 -5.07 -5.34 -8.96
C VAL A 157 -5.77 -4.97 -7.65
N HIS A 158 -7.05 -4.63 -7.68
CA HIS A 158 -7.84 -4.36 -6.46
C HIS A 158 -7.88 -5.58 -5.53
N GLU A 159 -8.15 -6.78 -6.07
CA GLU A 159 -8.20 -8.02 -5.29
C GLU A 159 -6.84 -8.37 -4.69
N LEU A 160 -5.76 -8.28 -5.48
CA LEU A 160 -4.39 -8.58 -5.02
C LEU A 160 -3.94 -7.65 -3.88
N LEU A 161 -4.35 -6.39 -3.93
CA LEU A 161 -3.92 -5.38 -2.95
C LEU A 161 -4.77 -5.32 -1.70
N LYS A 162 -5.95 -5.96 -1.67
CA LYS A 162 -6.88 -5.91 -0.55
C LYS A 162 -6.24 -6.31 0.79
N ASP A 163 -5.56 -7.45 0.81
CA ASP A 163 -4.91 -7.96 2.03
C ASP A 163 -3.73 -7.09 2.45
N ALA A 164 -2.95 -6.61 1.48
CA ALA A 164 -1.81 -5.72 1.73
C ALA A 164 -2.27 -4.38 2.32
N VAL A 165 -3.35 -3.79 1.77
CA VAL A 165 -3.95 -2.54 2.27
C VAL A 165 -4.56 -2.74 3.64
N CYS A 166 -5.31 -3.82 3.87
CA CYS A 166 -5.87 -4.12 5.20
C CYS A 166 -4.74 -4.26 6.26
N PHE A 167 -3.67 -4.96 5.93
CA PHE A 167 -2.51 -5.07 6.81
C PHE A 167 -1.83 -3.72 7.06
N ALA A 168 -1.65 -2.91 6.02
CA ALA A 168 -1.03 -1.60 6.14
C ALA A 168 -1.91 -0.61 6.94
N LEU A 169 -3.24 -0.66 6.80
CA LEU A 169 -4.20 0.11 7.59
C LEU A 169 -4.09 -0.23 9.08
N LYS A 170 -3.97 -1.52 9.45
CA LYS A 170 -3.75 -1.91 10.86
C LYS A 170 -2.50 -1.28 11.45
N ILE A 171 -1.43 -1.18 10.68
CA ILE A 171 -0.17 -0.57 11.12
C ILE A 171 -0.32 0.93 11.27
N LEU A 172 -0.89 1.59 10.27
CA LEU A 172 -1.17 3.02 10.30
C LEU A 172 -2.03 3.39 11.51
N ASN A 173 -3.13 2.68 11.74
CA ASN A 173 -4.01 2.90 12.88
C ASN A 173 -3.30 2.68 14.22
N LYS A 174 -2.45 1.64 14.32
CA LYS A 174 -1.62 1.44 15.51
C LYS A 174 -0.67 2.60 15.75
N ILE A 175 0.04 3.07 14.73
CA ILE A 175 0.95 4.23 14.84
C ILE A 175 0.18 5.44 15.35
N SER A 176 -0.99 5.74 14.78
CA SER A 176 -1.82 6.86 15.20
C SER A 176 -2.32 6.75 16.64
N LEU A 177 -2.63 5.54 17.10
CA LEU A 177 -3.00 5.28 18.49
C LEU A 177 -1.81 5.43 19.46
N ASP A 178 -0.62 5.01 19.06
CA ASP A 178 0.56 5.03 19.94
C ASP A 178 1.26 6.40 19.97
N THR A 179 1.11 7.22 18.92
CA THR A 179 1.76 8.54 18.81
C THR A 179 1.46 9.50 19.98
N PRO A 180 0.20 9.70 20.43
CA PRO A 180 -0.08 10.61 21.54
C PRO A 180 0.42 10.07 22.88
N GLU A 181 0.77 10.99 23.79
CA GLU A 181 1.06 10.64 25.18
C GLU A 181 -0.22 10.14 25.87
N ARG A 182 -0.12 9.04 26.62
CA ARG A 182 -1.25 8.41 27.32
C ARG A 182 -0.85 7.98 28.71
N LEU A 183 -1.71 8.28 29.69
CA LEU A 183 -1.59 7.74 31.04
C LEU A 183 -1.85 6.23 31.02
N ILE A 184 -0.93 5.45 31.57
CA ILE A 184 -1.01 3.99 31.70
C ILE A 184 -1.58 3.63 33.07
N LYS A 185 -1.05 4.28 34.13
CA LYS A 185 -1.38 3.97 35.51
C LYS A 185 -1.13 5.19 36.38
N ALA A 186 -2.04 5.45 37.32
CA ALA A 186 -1.84 6.40 38.40
C ALA A 186 -1.97 5.66 39.73
N PHE A 187 -1.13 5.99 40.71
CA PHE A 187 -1.19 5.43 42.05
C PHE A 187 -0.52 6.35 43.07
N ASN A 188 -0.91 6.22 44.33
CA ASN A 188 -0.24 6.92 45.42
C ASN A 188 0.91 6.07 45.95
N TYR A 189 2.13 6.62 45.94
CA TYR A 189 3.31 6.03 46.57
C TYR A 189 3.58 6.73 47.90
N ARG A 190 3.71 5.96 48.97
CA ARG A 190 3.96 6.49 50.31
C ARG A 190 5.26 5.94 50.85
N ASP A 191 6.16 6.83 51.25
CA ASP A 191 7.33 6.48 52.04
C ASP A 191 7.18 6.98 53.49
N TRP A 192 8.24 6.89 54.28
CA TRP A 192 8.21 7.28 55.70
C TRP A 192 8.03 8.79 55.93
N TYR A 193 8.24 9.63 54.92
CA TYR A 193 8.27 11.08 55.06
C TYR A 193 7.16 11.77 54.26
N CYS A 194 6.72 11.19 53.14
CA CYS A 194 5.83 11.82 52.18
C CYS A 194 4.91 10.81 51.48
N SER A 195 3.88 11.36 50.84
CA SER A 195 2.99 10.66 49.93
C SER A 195 3.00 11.41 48.60
N TYR A 196 3.13 10.66 47.51
CA TYR A 196 3.29 11.19 46.16
C TYR A 196 2.24 10.55 45.25
N ASP A 197 1.52 11.37 44.49
CA ASP A 197 0.71 10.88 43.40
C ASP A 197 1.58 10.67 42.18
N VAL A 198 1.73 9.41 41.78
CA VAL A 198 2.64 8.95 40.73
C VAL A 198 1.83 8.55 39.50
N GLU A 199 2.17 9.14 38.37
CA GLU A 199 1.56 8.90 37.07
C GLU A 199 2.56 8.32 36.08
N LEU A 200 2.26 7.14 35.53
CA LEU A 200 3.04 6.46 34.49
C LEU A 200 2.46 6.77 33.12
N PHE A 201 3.24 7.37 32.24
CA PHE A 201 2.87 7.71 30.87
C PHE A 201 3.58 6.83 29.85
N ARG A 202 2.91 6.58 28.72
CA ARG A 202 3.51 6.04 27.50
C ARG A 202 3.39 7.04 26.36
N LYS A 203 4.37 7.05 25.46
CA LYS A 203 4.34 7.77 24.20
C LYS A 203 5.08 6.97 23.13
N GLY A 204 4.45 6.76 21.98
CA GLY A 204 5.04 6.05 20.85
C GLY A 204 6.22 6.81 20.24
N LEU A 205 7.12 6.06 19.60
CA LEU A 205 8.25 6.63 18.88
C LEU A 205 7.80 7.50 17.70
N PRO A 206 8.56 8.56 17.36
CA PRO A 206 8.36 9.34 16.14
C PRO A 206 8.32 8.47 14.87
N GLY A 207 7.50 8.88 13.91
CA GLY A 207 7.26 8.11 12.68
C GLY A 207 8.50 7.80 11.85
N HIS A 208 9.52 8.68 11.82
CA HIS A 208 10.77 8.43 11.10
C HIS A 208 11.60 7.30 11.73
N ILE A 209 11.63 7.20 13.07
CA ILE A 209 12.30 6.10 13.77
C ILE A 209 11.53 4.80 13.55
N LEU A 210 10.19 4.85 13.60
CA LEU A 210 9.36 3.67 13.29
C LEU A 210 9.60 3.18 11.86
N GLU A 211 9.78 4.08 10.91
CA GLU A 211 10.11 3.74 9.53
C GLU A 211 11.45 3.01 9.43
N GLU A 212 12.50 3.50 10.07
CA GLU A 212 13.82 2.84 10.09
C GLU A 212 13.78 1.46 10.78
N LEU A 213 12.98 1.31 11.82
CA LEU A 213 12.82 0.05 12.55
C LEU A 213 12.00 -0.99 11.78
N ILE A 214 10.92 -0.57 11.13
CA ILE A 214 9.94 -1.48 10.51
C ILE A 214 10.26 -1.71 9.03
N ALA A 215 10.53 -0.63 8.29
CA ALA A 215 10.69 -0.65 6.84
C ALA A 215 11.87 0.24 6.36
N PRO A 216 13.11 -0.10 6.73
CA PRO A 216 14.29 0.62 6.24
C PRO A 216 14.46 0.44 4.72
N ASP A 217 14.91 1.50 4.03
CA ASP A 217 15.03 1.53 2.55
C ASP A 217 15.91 0.41 1.99
N ILE A 218 16.99 0.07 2.71
CA ILE A 218 17.94 -0.97 2.31
C ILE A 218 17.26 -2.34 2.09
N LEU A 219 16.17 -2.62 2.81
CA LEU A 219 15.48 -3.90 2.78
C LEU A 219 14.46 -4.02 1.63
N LEU A 220 14.17 -2.96 0.87
CA LEU A 220 13.25 -3.04 -0.27
C LEU A 220 13.92 -3.54 -1.55
N SER A 221 15.24 -3.64 -1.55
CA SER A 221 16.02 -4.00 -2.73
C SER A 221 15.92 -5.47 -3.12
N ASP A 222 15.61 -6.36 -2.17
CA ASP A 222 15.59 -7.80 -2.39
C ASP A 222 14.41 -8.51 -1.68
N LEU A 223 14.11 -9.73 -2.16
CA LEU A 223 13.00 -10.54 -1.65
C LEU A 223 13.14 -10.84 -0.14
N ASN A 224 14.37 -11.11 0.31
CA ASN A 224 14.64 -11.43 1.71
C ASN A 224 14.45 -10.21 2.62
N GLY A 225 14.87 -9.04 2.16
CA GLY A 225 14.59 -7.77 2.83
C GLY A 225 13.10 -7.49 2.93
N CYS A 226 12.34 -7.67 1.84
CA CYS A 226 10.88 -7.50 1.87
C CYS A 226 10.21 -8.45 2.88
N ARG A 227 10.64 -9.72 2.95
CA ARG A 227 10.17 -10.66 3.99
C ARG A 227 10.50 -10.17 5.41
N LYS A 228 11.67 -9.57 5.63
CA LYS A 228 12.05 -8.98 6.92
C LYS A 228 11.16 -7.79 7.28
N ILE A 229 10.85 -6.91 6.32
CA ILE A 229 9.93 -5.77 6.52
C ILE A 229 8.57 -6.29 7.01
N LEU A 230 7.99 -7.27 6.31
CA LEU A 230 6.69 -7.85 6.70
C LEU A 230 6.75 -8.51 8.08
N ARG A 231 7.87 -9.18 8.41
CA ARG A 231 8.08 -9.78 9.73
C ARG A 231 8.16 -8.71 10.83
N ASN A 232 8.90 -7.62 10.60
CA ASN A 232 9.03 -6.52 11.55
C ASN A 232 7.69 -5.82 11.76
N ALA A 233 6.98 -5.52 10.68
CA ALA A 233 5.63 -4.98 10.70
C ALA A 233 4.65 -5.87 11.50
N LYS A 234 4.70 -7.19 11.32
CA LYS A 234 3.88 -8.14 12.09
C LYS A 234 4.27 -8.17 13.57
N ARG A 235 5.57 -8.11 13.90
CA ARG A 235 6.04 -8.01 15.29
C ARG A 235 5.57 -6.70 15.94
N PHE A 236 5.58 -5.60 15.20
CA PHE A 236 5.07 -4.31 15.66
C PHE A 236 3.58 -4.38 15.98
N LEU A 237 2.76 -4.89 15.06
CA LEU A 237 1.33 -5.10 15.31
C LEU A 237 1.08 -5.96 16.56
N ASN A 238 1.83 -7.05 16.71
CA ASN A 238 1.69 -7.97 17.84
C ASN A 238 2.32 -7.47 19.16
N GLY A 239 2.82 -6.23 19.20
CA GLY A 239 3.34 -5.59 20.42
C GLY A 239 4.68 -6.14 20.91
N HIS A 240 5.44 -6.79 20.03
CA HIS A 240 6.75 -7.37 20.37
C HIS A 240 7.93 -6.42 20.17
N THR A 241 7.71 -5.28 19.52
CA THR A 241 8.75 -4.29 19.25
C THR A 241 8.77 -3.25 20.37
N LYS A 242 9.97 -2.83 20.77
CA LYS A 242 10.14 -1.77 21.75
C LYS A 242 9.95 -0.43 21.06
N THR A 243 8.73 0.09 21.08
CA THR A 243 8.33 1.29 20.34
C THR A 243 7.64 2.34 21.20
N ASN A 244 7.55 2.12 22.51
CA ASN A 244 6.93 3.04 23.45
C ASN A 244 7.97 3.55 24.45
N CYS A 245 8.06 4.86 24.57
CA CYS A 245 8.78 5.53 25.65
C CYS A 245 7.86 5.59 26.87
N VAL A 246 8.26 4.94 27.96
CA VAL A 246 7.55 4.93 29.23
C VAL A 246 8.31 5.75 30.26
N TYR A 247 7.61 6.66 30.93
CA TYR A 247 8.18 7.57 31.91
C TYR A 247 7.15 7.91 32.98
N ILE A 248 7.62 8.55 34.04
CA ILE A 248 6.84 8.86 35.24
C ILE A 248 6.80 10.37 35.43
N LYS A 249 5.64 10.88 35.85
CA LYS A 249 5.48 12.21 36.43
C LYS A 249 4.92 12.09 37.85
N TYR A 250 5.41 12.92 38.77
CA TYR A 250 4.88 13.01 40.12
C TYR A 250 5.26 14.36 40.76
N GLU A 251 4.47 14.81 41.73
CA GLU A 251 4.78 16.00 42.51
C GLU A 251 5.71 15.65 43.68
N TRP A 252 6.91 16.20 43.70
CA TRP A 252 7.85 16.05 44.80
C TRP A 252 7.86 17.32 45.66
N TRP A 253 8.27 17.21 46.92
CA TRP A 253 8.37 18.36 47.84
C TRP A 253 9.25 19.53 47.34
N LEU A 254 10.17 19.26 46.41
CA LEU A 254 11.05 20.27 45.79
C LEU A 254 10.53 20.76 44.43
N GLY A 255 9.40 20.22 43.95
CA GLY A 255 8.79 20.57 42.68
C GLY A 255 8.35 19.34 41.85
N PRO A 256 7.68 19.57 40.71
CA PRO A 256 7.24 18.50 39.83
C PRO A 256 8.44 17.76 39.21
N VAL A 257 8.36 16.44 39.19
CA VAL A 257 9.35 15.57 38.55
C VAL A 257 8.76 15.01 37.26
N ASP A 258 9.47 15.20 36.15
CA ASP A 258 9.15 14.62 34.84
C ASP A 258 10.38 13.89 34.28
N THR A 259 10.26 12.57 34.16
CA THR A 259 11.34 11.68 33.68
C THR A 259 11.29 11.39 32.18
N SER A 260 10.50 12.14 31.41
CA SER A 260 10.38 11.98 29.95
C SER A 260 11.73 12.05 29.20
N HIS A 261 12.67 12.85 29.69
CA HIS A 261 14.02 12.96 29.15
C HIS A 261 14.89 11.70 29.35
N SER A 262 14.50 10.82 30.28
CA SER A 262 15.13 9.54 30.57
C SER A 262 14.14 8.38 30.41
N ALA A 263 13.21 8.49 29.47
CA ALA A 263 12.17 7.50 29.26
C ALA A 263 12.75 6.12 28.89
N LYS A 264 12.13 5.07 29.43
CA LYS A 264 12.52 3.69 29.14
C LYS A 264 11.78 3.18 27.90
N LEU A 265 12.51 2.63 26.95
CA LEU A 265 11.92 2.02 25.76
C LEU A 265 11.39 0.62 26.08
N MET A 266 10.08 0.43 25.87
CA MET A 266 9.35 -0.80 26.20
C MET A 266 8.45 -1.21 25.03
N SER A 267 8.17 -2.50 24.96
CA SER A 267 7.18 -3.09 24.05
C SER A 267 5.79 -3.13 24.71
N ASP A 268 4.72 -3.23 23.93
CA ASP A 268 3.36 -3.33 24.48
C ASP A 268 3.16 -4.55 25.39
N LYS A 269 3.96 -5.61 25.19
CA LYS A 269 3.95 -6.79 26.07
C LYS A 269 4.65 -6.57 27.42
N GLU A 270 5.55 -5.61 27.50
CA GLU A 270 6.28 -5.27 28.72
C GLU A 270 5.53 -4.22 29.57
N ILE A 271 4.60 -3.47 28.97
CA ILE A 271 3.77 -2.42 29.61
C ILE A 271 2.54 -3.06 30.26
#